data_AF-A0A930VWD0-F1
#
_entry.id   AF-A0A930VWD0-F1
#
_cell.length_a   1.000
_cell.length_b   1.000
_cell.length_c   1.000
_cell.angle_alpha   90.00
_cell.angle_beta   90.00
_cell.angle_gamma   90.00
#
_symmetry.space_group_name_H-M   'P 1'
#
loop_
_entity.id
_entity.type
_entity.pdbx_description
1 polymer ?
#
loop_
_entity_poly.entity_id
_entity_poly.type
_entity_poly.pdbx_seq_one_letter_code
_entity_poly.pdbx_strand_id
1 'polypeptide(L)'
;MGIRTRRAHKHANTHVVGFGIAGFFGFLALLALAFAISLGAVVSSWLEDLPDYNSADAYLVAEPTRVYDAKGNDIVDYYLQQRRSVTLDQISPYVLKATVDTEDRRFYQHGGIDAWGITRAAVGALSGGGEGASTIT
;
A
#
# COMPACT_ATOMS: atom_id res chain seq x y z
N MET A 1 26.91 -57.83 53.76
CA MET A 1 25.82 -56.83 53.68
C MET A 1 26.22 -55.79 52.62
N GLY A 2 25.80 -55.97 51.36
CA GLY A 2 26.22 -55.11 50.25
C GLY A 2 25.05 -54.27 49.74
N ILE A 3 25.13 -52.95 49.91
CA ILE A 3 24.09 -52.02 49.45
C ILE A 3 24.28 -51.77 47.96
N ARG A 4 23.36 -52.30 47.14
CA ARG A 4 23.26 -51.97 45.71
C ARG A 4 22.46 -50.68 45.55
N THR A 5 23.13 -49.55 45.32
CA THR A 5 22.45 -48.31 44.94
C THR A 5 22.07 -48.37 43.45
N ARG A 6 20.76 -48.49 43.15
CA ARG A 6 20.25 -48.27 41.79
C ARG A 6 20.40 -46.78 41.44
N ARG A 7 21.34 -46.43 40.57
CA ARG A 7 21.32 -45.11 39.90
C ARG A 7 20.12 -45.09 38.95
N ALA A 8 19.13 -44.25 39.27
CA ALA A 8 18.06 -43.92 38.35
C ALA A 8 18.65 -43.05 37.23
N HIS A 9 18.82 -43.62 36.03
CA HIS A 9 19.11 -42.83 34.85
C HIS A 9 17.88 -41.96 34.55
N LYS A 10 17.95 -40.67 34.89
CA LYS A 10 17.02 -39.67 34.36
C LYS A 10 17.28 -39.60 32.86
N HIS A 11 16.40 -40.18 32.05
CA HIS A 11 16.38 -39.95 30.61
C HIS A 11 16.23 -38.44 30.40
N ALA A 12 17.27 -37.81 29.89
CA ALA A 12 17.20 -36.40 29.51
C ALA A 12 16.31 -36.31 28.27
N ASN A 13 15.17 -35.64 28.37
CA ASN A 13 14.24 -35.37 27.26
C ASN A 13 14.80 -34.31 26.28
N THR A 14 16.13 -34.23 26.12
CA THR A 14 16.83 -33.22 25.32
C THR A 14 16.40 -33.22 23.86
N HIS A 15 16.04 -34.38 23.30
CA HIS A 15 15.52 -34.48 21.93
C HIS A 15 14.09 -33.94 21.76
N VAL A 16 13.25 -34.05 22.79
CA VAL A 16 11.86 -33.54 22.75
C VAL A 16 11.85 -32.01 22.71
N VAL A 17 12.75 -31.37 23.46
CA VAL A 17 12.92 -29.92 23.46
C VAL A 17 13.41 -29.42 22.10
N GLY A 18 14.43 -30.07 21.51
CA GLY A 18 14.92 -29.73 20.18
C GLY A 18 13.88 -29.89 19.07
N PHE A 19 13.10 -30.98 19.10
CA PHE A 19 12.04 -31.23 18.13
C PHE A 19 10.86 -30.25 18.29
N GLY A 20 10.53 -29.86 19.52
CA GLY A 20 9.52 -28.83 19.80
C GLY A 20 9.93 -27.45 19.29
N ILE A 21 11.19 -27.06 19.49
CA ILE A 21 11.73 -25.78 18.98
C ILE A 21 11.74 -25.78 17.45
N ALA A 22 12.25 -26.83 16.82
CA ALA A 22 12.27 -26.96 15.36
C ALA A 22 10.84 -26.96 14.76
N GLY A 23 9.89 -27.65 15.42
CA GLY A 23 8.49 -27.65 15.03
C GLY A 23 7.84 -26.26 15.13
N PHE A 24 8.12 -25.52 16.20
CA PHE A 24 7.62 -24.14 16.37
C PHE A 24 8.12 -23.20 15.28
N PHE A 25 9.43 -23.18 15.01
CA PHE A 25 10.00 -22.35 13.95
C PHE A 25 9.56 -22.80 12.55
N GLY A 26 9.43 -24.11 12.32
CA GLY A 26 8.90 -24.65 11.07
C GLY A 26 7.46 -24.21 10.84
N PHE A 27 6.62 -24.25 11.88
CA PHE A 27 5.24 -23.76 11.81
C PHE A 27 5.17 -22.24 11.53
N LEU A 28 5.99 -21.42 12.21
CA LEU A 28 6.06 -19.98 11.93
C LEU A 28 6.52 -19.69 10.50
N ALA A 29 7.49 -20.44 9.97
CA ALA A 29 7.94 -20.28 8.60
C ALA A 29 6.83 -20.62 7.59
N LEU A 30 6.05 -21.68 7.85
CA LEU A 30 4.89 -22.03 7.02
C LEU A 30 3.79 -20.97 7.09
N LEU A 31 3.51 -20.41 8.27
CA LEU A 31 2.57 -19.30 8.40
C LEU A 31 3.03 -18.05 7.64
N ALA A 32 4.31 -17.69 7.75
CA ALA A 32 4.87 -16.55 7.03
C ALA A 32 4.80 -16.75 5.50
N LEU A 33 5.08 -17.97 5.03
CA LEU A 33 4.95 -18.31 3.61
C LEU A 33 3.50 -18.24 3.13
N ALA A 34 2.56 -18.81 3.88
CA ALA A 34 1.14 -18.76 3.56
C ALA A 34 0.63 -17.31 3.52
N PHE A 35 1.06 -16.48 4.49
CA PHE A 35 0.74 -15.05 4.51
C PHE A 35 1.31 -14.31 3.29
N ALA A 36 2.58 -14.55 2.93
CA ALA A 36 3.20 -13.92 1.77
C ALA A 36 2.48 -14.28 0.46
N ILE A 37 2.11 -15.56 0.28
CA ILE A 37 1.34 -16.01 -0.88
C ILE A 37 -0.04 -15.35 -0.91
N SER A 38 -0.75 -15.35 0.23
CA SER A 38 -2.07 -14.73 0.33
C SER A 38 -2.04 -13.24 0.05
N LEU A 39 -1.06 -12.52 0.61
CA LEU A 39 -0.89 -11.08 0.40
C LEU A 39 -0.55 -10.80 -1.06
N GLY A 40 0.36 -11.60 -1.65
CA GLY A 40 0.71 -11.50 -3.07
C GLY A 40 -0.50 -11.68 -3.99
N ALA A 41 -1.37 -12.65 -3.71
CA ALA A 41 -2.59 -12.89 -4.48
C ALA A 41 -3.61 -11.74 -4.37
N VAL A 42 -3.76 -11.15 -3.17
CA VAL A 42 -4.63 -9.98 -2.98
C VAL A 42 -4.06 -8.78 -3.73
N VAL A 43 -2.77 -8.49 -3.58
CA VAL A 43 -2.12 -7.39 -4.31
C VAL A 43 -2.23 -7.60 -5.81
N SER A 44 -1.96 -8.80 -6.33
CA SER A 44 -2.10 -9.06 -7.77
C SER A 44 -3.52 -8.84 -8.27
N SER A 45 -4.53 -9.24 -7.49
CA SER A 45 -5.93 -9.01 -7.85
C SER A 45 -6.30 -7.53 -7.90
N TRP A 46 -5.70 -6.70 -7.04
CA TRP A 46 -5.91 -5.25 -7.07
C TRP A 46 -5.22 -4.56 -8.23
N LEU A 47 -4.11 -5.14 -8.71
CA LEU A 47 -3.33 -4.57 -9.80
C LEU A 47 -3.78 -5.03 -11.20
N GLU A 48 -4.67 -6.02 -11.29
CA GLU A 48 -5.07 -6.65 -12.56
C GLU A 48 -5.80 -5.68 -13.51
N ASP A 49 -6.61 -4.77 -12.96
CA ASP A 49 -7.42 -3.82 -13.73
C ASP A 49 -6.74 -2.45 -13.92
N LEU A 50 -5.47 -2.30 -13.53
CA LEU A 50 -4.77 -1.03 -13.70
C LEU A 50 -4.47 -0.76 -15.18
N PRO A 51 -4.76 0.46 -15.68
CA PRO A 51 -4.35 0.84 -17.03
C PRO A 51 -2.82 0.84 -17.15
N ASP A 52 -2.31 0.52 -18.34
CA ASP A 52 -0.87 0.58 -18.61
C ASP A 52 -0.36 2.01 -18.41
N TYR A 53 0.52 2.19 -17.44
CA TYR A 53 1.12 3.49 -17.11
C TYR A 53 2.02 4.04 -18.22
N ASN A 54 2.44 3.19 -19.18
CA ASN A 54 3.18 3.62 -20.37
C ASN A 54 2.25 4.04 -21.52
N SER A 55 0.95 3.78 -21.42
CA SER A 55 -0.02 4.19 -22.43
C SER A 55 -0.40 5.66 -22.25
N ALA A 56 -0.33 6.42 -23.35
CA ALA A 56 -0.85 7.79 -23.38
C ALA A 56 -2.36 7.85 -23.07
N ASP A 57 -3.07 6.74 -23.30
CA ASP A 57 -4.51 6.65 -23.08
C ASP A 57 -4.88 6.67 -21.59
N ALA A 58 -3.95 6.31 -20.70
CA ALA A 58 -4.16 6.36 -19.24
C ALA A 58 -4.44 7.79 -18.74
N TYR A 59 -4.10 8.81 -19.53
CA TYR A 59 -4.30 10.22 -19.21
C TYR A 59 -5.38 10.89 -20.07
N LEU A 60 -6.15 10.14 -20.85
CA LEU A 60 -7.29 10.67 -21.59
C LEU A 60 -8.43 11.01 -20.63
N VAL A 61 -8.42 12.25 -20.14
CA VAL A 61 -9.48 12.79 -19.29
C VAL A 61 -10.63 13.34 -20.14
N ALA A 62 -11.85 13.18 -19.64
CA ALA A 62 -13.02 13.79 -20.27
C ALA A 62 -12.96 15.32 -20.10
N GLU A 63 -12.73 16.03 -21.20
CA GLU A 63 -12.75 17.50 -21.24
C GLU A 63 -14.07 18.03 -21.82
N PRO A 64 -14.49 19.26 -21.47
CA PRO A 64 -15.68 19.88 -22.01
C PRO A 64 -15.64 20.07 -23.53
N THR A 65 -16.75 19.73 -24.20
CA THR A 65 -17.04 20.15 -25.57
C THR A 65 -17.70 21.52 -25.53
N ARG A 66 -17.09 22.50 -26.18
CA ARG A 66 -17.55 23.90 -26.21
C ARG A 66 -18.17 24.26 -27.54
N VAL A 67 -19.37 24.83 -27.50
CA VAL A 67 -20.12 25.26 -28.69
C VAL A 67 -20.06 26.77 -28.80
N TYR A 68 -19.64 27.26 -29.97
CA TYR A 68 -19.49 28.68 -30.28
C TYR A 68 -20.53 29.14 -31.32
N ASP A 69 -20.90 30.43 -31.28
CA ASP A 69 -21.68 31.07 -32.35
C ASP A 69 -20.80 31.42 -33.58
N ALA A 70 -21.43 31.90 -34.66
CA ALA A 70 -20.72 32.27 -35.88
C ALA A 70 -19.72 33.44 -35.71
N LYS A 71 -19.76 34.15 -34.58
CA LYS A 71 -18.84 35.24 -34.22
C LYS A 71 -17.76 34.78 -33.23
N GLY A 72 -17.77 33.51 -32.80
CA GLY A 72 -16.83 32.95 -31.84
C GLY A 72 -17.19 33.16 -30.37
N ASN A 73 -18.43 33.57 -30.05
CA ASN A 73 -18.87 33.67 -28.66
C ASN A 73 -19.28 32.29 -28.11
N ASP A 74 -18.92 32.00 -26.87
CA ASP A 74 -19.36 30.79 -26.16
C ASP A 74 -20.88 30.76 -26.00
N ILE A 75 -21.49 29.66 -26.40
CA ILE A 75 -22.92 29.39 -26.22
C ILE A 75 -23.11 28.47 -25.00
N VAL A 76 -22.46 27.31 -25.01
CA VAL A 76 -22.64 26.27 -23.99
C VAL A 76 -21.47 25.28 -23.99
N ASP A 77 -21.19 24.74 -22.80
CA ASP A 77 -20.26 23.64 -22.58
C ASP A 77 -21.01 22.36 -22.22
N TYR A 78 -20.69 21.25 -22.89
CA TYR A 78 -21.15 19.91 -22.55
C TYR A 78 -19.98 19.11 -21.97
N TYR A 79 -20.16 18.52 -20.79
CA TYR A 79 -19.10 17.76 -20.13
C TYR A 79 -19.66 16.65 -19.24
N LEU A 80 -18.91 15.54 -19.16
CA LEU A 80 -19.09 14.54 -18.10
C LEU A 80 -18.39 14.99 -16.81
N GLN A 81 -17.24 15.64 -16.96
CA GLN A 81 -16.43 16.19 -15.89
C GLN A 81 -15.96 17.58 -16.32
N GLN A 82 -16.09 18.57 -15.44
CA GLN A 82 -15.59 19.91 -15.71
C GLN A 82 -14.09 19.98 -15.39
N ARG A 83 -13.28 19.37 -16.26
CA ARG A 83 -11.82 19.29 -16.14
C ARG A 83 -11.13 19.99 -17.29
N ARG A 84 -9.96 20.54 -17.02
CA ARG A 84 -9.06 21.13 -18.03
C ARG A 84 -7.65 20.66 -17.73
N SER A 85 -7.04 20.01 -18.71
CA SER A 85 -5.64 19.60 -18.64
C SER A 85 -4.76 20.84 -18.70
N VAL A 86 -3.82 20.90 -17.76
CA VAL A 86 -2.82 21.96 -17.67
C VAL A 86 -1.46 21.31 -17.50
N THR A 87 -0.44 21.94 -18.06
CA THR A 87 0.94 21.53 -17.84
C THR A 87 1.45 22.06 -16.49
N LEU A 88 2.47 21.41 -15.93
CA LEU A 88 3.00 21.77 -14.60
C LEU A 88 3.47 23.24 -14.51
N ASP A 89 3.97 23.81 -15.60
CA ASP A 89 4.41 25.21 -15.70
C ASP A 89 3.26 26.22 -15.66
N GLN A 90 2.03 25.79 -15.92
CA GLN A 90 0.83 26.61 -15.80
C GLN A 90 0.30 26.67 -14.35
N ILE A 91 0.86 25.86 -13.45
CA ILE A 91 0.45 25.78 -12.04
C ILE A 91 1.39 26.62 -11.19
N SER A 92 0.81 27.44 -10.32
CA SER A 92 1.59 28.19 -9.33
C SER A 92 2.43 27.25 -8.46
N PRO A 93 3.72 27.54 -8.24
CA PRO A 93 4.56 26.74 -7.34
C PRO A 93 3.99 26.60 -5.93
N TYR A 94 3.21 27.60 -5.48
CA TYR A 94 2.55 27.55 -4.18
C TYR A 94 1.41 26.53 -4.13
N VAL A 95 0.70 26.30 -5.23
CA VAL A 95 -0.36 25.27 -5.30
C VAL A 95 0.28 23.89 -5.24
N LEU A 96 1.35 23.66 -6.03
CA LEU A 96 2.08 22.39 -5.99
C LEU A 96 2.60 22.10 -4.58
N LYS A 97 3.24 23.08 -3.95
CA LYS A 97 3.75 22.95 -2.59
C LYS A 97 2.64 22.70 -1.57
N ALA A 98 1.54 23.46 -1.63
CA ALA A 98 0.42 23.29 -0.71
C ALA A 98 -0.24 21.91 -0.82
N THR A 99 -0.40 21.39 -2.05
CA THR A 99 -0.94 20.05 -2.29
C THR A 99 -0.02 18.99 -1.69
N VAL A 100 1.29 19.06 -1.94
CA VAL A 100 2.26 18.13 -1.34
C VAL A 100 2.23 18.25 0.19
N ASP A 101 2.28 19.45 0.75
CA ASP A 101 2.30 19.64 2.20
C ASP A 101 1.03 19.12 2.91
N THR A 102 -0.11 19.14 2.21
CA THR A 102 -1.43 18.74 2.75
C THR A 102 -1.73 17.26 2.55
N GLU A 103 -1.60 16.78 1.31
CA GLU A 103 -2.02 15.42 0.93
C GLU A 103 -0.89 14.40 1.13
N ASP A 104 0.36 14.79 0.84
CA ASP A 104 1.49 13.87 0.83
C ASP A 104 2.83 14.55 1.13
N ARG A 105 3.04 14.92 2.39
CA ARG A 105 4.24 15.66 2.84
C ARG A 105 5.57 14.94 2.55
N ARG A 106 5.54 13.64 2.24
CA ARG A 106 6.71 12.82 1.94
C ARG A 106 6.77 12.37 0.49
N PHE A 107 5.95 12.96 -0.38
CA PHE A 107 5.85 12.60 -1.79
C PHE A 107 7.23 12.39 -2.45
N TYR A 108 8.14 13.35 -2.30
CA TYR A 108 9.48 13.30 -2.89
C TYR A 108 10.48 12.35 -2.19
N GLN A 109 10.09 11.71 -1.11
CA GLN A 109 10.92 10.82 -0.29
C GLN A 109 10.57 9.34 -0.51
N HIS A 110 9.50 9.03 -1.22
CA HIS A 110 9.05 7.65 -1.47
C HIS A 110 8.71 7.42 -2.95
N GLY A 111 8.77 6.16 -3.39
CA GLY A 111 8.47 5.77 -4.78
C GLY A 111 7.00 5.43 -5.03
N GLY A 112 6.06 6.23 -4.51
CA GLY A 112 4.61 6.00 -4.63
C GLY A 112 4.00 5.06 -3.58
N ILE A 113 4.78 4.59 -2.60
CA ILE A 113 4.28 3.84 -1.43
C ILE A 113 4.89 4.41 -0.16
N ASP A 114 4.05 5.01 0.69
CA ASP A 114 4.45 5.58 1.98
C ASP A 114 4.27 4.58 3.13
N ALA A 115 5.28 3.72 3.35
CA ALA A 115 5.25 2.72 4.42
C ALA A 115 5.06 3.33 5.82
N TRP A 116 5.56 4.55 6.04
CA TRP A 116 5.34 5.26 7.30
C TRP A 116 3.90 5.74 7.43
N GLY A 117 3.32 6.25 6.34
CA GLY A 117 1.91 6.64 6.28
C GLY A 117 0.97 5.49 6.60
N ILE A 118 1.23 4.32 5.99
CA ILE A 118 0.49 3.07 6.24
C ILE A 118 0.62 2.63 7.70
N THR A 119 1.83 2.58 8.23
CA THR A 119 2.07 2.15 9.62
C THR A 119 1.36 3.08 10.61
N ARG A 120 1.48 4.39 10.40
CA ARG A 120 0.79 5.41 11.22
C ARG A 120 -0.73 5.24 11.18
N ALA A 121 -1.30 5.08 9.99
CA ALA A 121 -2.74 4.87 9.82
C ALA A 121 -3.23 3.59 10.49
N ALA A 122 -2.48 2.49 10.38
CA ALA A 122 -2.80 1.23 11.06
C ALA A 122 -2.78 1.37 12.59
N VAL A 123 -1.77 2.04 13.15
CA VAL A 123 -1.70 2.34 14.60
C VAL A 123 -2.88 3.22 15.03
N GLY A 124 -3.21 4.25 14.24
CA GLY A 124 -4.36 5.13 14.49
C GLY A 124 -5.68 4.37 14.50
N ALA A 125 -5.87 3.45 13.56
CA ALA A 125 -7.06 2.59 13.50
C ALA A 125 -7.19 1.69 14.74
N LEU A 126 -6.09 1.12 15.23
CA LEU A 126 -6.07 0.28 16.43
C LEU A 126 -6.33 1.08 17.72
N SER A 127 -5.97 2.36 17.76
CA SER A 127 -6.21 3.25 18.90
C SER A 127 -7.60 3.90 18.90
N GLY A 128 -8.48 3.52 17.96
CA GLY A 128 -9.84 4.03 17.84
C GLY A 128 -9.96 5.34 17.05
N GLY A 129 -8.87 5.81 16.44
CA GLY A 129 -8.87 6.91 15.46
C GLY A 129 -9.04 6.41 14.02
N GLY A 130 -9.01 7.35 13.08
CA GLY A 130 -8.99 7.04 11.64
C GLY A 130 -8.10 8.05 10.92
N GLU A 131 -7.03 7.57 10.29
CA GLU A 131 -6.14 8.39 9.46
C GLU A 131 -5.99 7.73 8.08
N GLY A 132 -5.80 8.56 7.04
CA GLY A 132 -5.55 8.07 5.69
C GLY A 132 -4.14 7.49 5.53
N ALA A 133 -4.05 6.46 4.69
CA ALA A 133 -2.80 5.81 4.25
C ALA A 133 -2.48 6.07 2.77
N SER A 134 -3.26 6.92 2.10
CA SER A 134 -3.14 7.25 0.67
C SER A 134 -1.91 8.12 0.39
N THR A 135 -1.44 8.08 -0.85
CA THR A 135 -0.25 8.82 -1.36
C THR A 135 -0.46 9.19 -2.82
N ILE A 136 0.22 10.23 -3.28
CA ILE A 136 0.25 10.62 -4.69
C ILE A 136 1.24 9.68 -5.42
N THR A 137 0.84 9.16 -6.59
CA THR A 137 1.60 8.17 -7.38
C THR A 137 1.86 8.65 -8.79
#